data_AF-A0A0G4EVW2-F1
#
_entry.id   AF-A0A0G4EVW2-F1
#
_cell.length_a   1.000
_cell.length_b   1.000
_cell.length_c   1.000
_cell.angle_alpha   90.00
_cell.angle_beta   90.00
_cell.angle_gamma   90.00
#
_symmetry.space_group_name_H-M   'P 1'
#
loop_
_entity.id
_entity.type
_entity.pdbx_description
1 polymer ?
#
loop_
_entity_poly.entity_id
_entity_poly.type
_entity_poly.pdbx_seq_one_letter_code
_entity_poly.pdbx_strand_id
1 'polypeptide(L)'
;MKVVDFARRQRLASVGGIVKPPTAPNQRQLTTDCGMYGLTTESVNGPVLWADELQWIIDSTKKGNATLLFKSSRDTFGYQSFLNKVTGKSGLLFALRDGDTHRFGYFIDGQLKPPNDRTETTGPYKVPLFFFSLSGAYETPTKIELPEEAQCVDVAGTQGAAKARNMDWRANVAIACGRLWLGFDEPGPAADLSRCYQWIKEGELQAKYKGNINSNGNGTLARTSSFTCDEMEVYHVQVNGA
;
A
#
# COMPACT_ATOMS: atom_id res chain seq x y z
N MET A 1 -12.06 -20.62 -1.13
CA MET A 1 -12.43 -21.27 0.15
C MET A 1 -13.81 -20.79 0.58
N LYS A 2 -14.70 -21.67 1.06
CA LYS A 2 -16.04 -21.29 1.52
C LYS A 2 -15.99 -20.55 2.87
N VAL A 3 -16.95 -19.66 3.13
CA VAL A 3 -17.00 -18.86 4.37
C VAL A 3 -17.08 -19.74 5.63
N VAL A 4 -17.84 -20.84 5.59
CA VAL A 4 -17.92 -21.78 6.72
C VAL A 4 -16.56 -22.39 7.10
N ASP A 5 -15.73 -22.71 6.11
CA ASP A 5 -14.39 -23.24 6.35
C ASP A 5 -13.46 -22.16 6.90
N PHE A 6 -13.60 -20.93 6.42
CA PHE A 6 -12.88 -19.78 6.94
C PHE A 6 -13.21 -19.53 8.43
N ALA A 7 -14.50 -19.42 8.76
CA ALA A 7 -14.97 -19.22 10.13
C ALA A 7 -14.45 -20.33 11.08
N ARG A 8 -14.49 -21.59 10.62
CA ARG A 8 -13.96 -22.73 11.37
C ARG A 8 -12.45 -22.61 11.60
N ARG A 9 -11.68 -22.29 10.55
CA ARG A 9 -10.21 -22.15 10.67
C ARG A 9 -9.83 -20.97 11.55
N GLN A 10 -10.56 -19.87 11.49
CA GLN A 10 -10.31 -18.71 12.33
C GLN A 10 -10.51 -19.02 13.81
N ARG A 11 -11.51 -19.84 14.17
CA ARG A 11 -11.71 -20.33 15.54
C ARG A 11 -10.62 -21.29 16.02
N LEU A 12 -10.02 -22.04 15.11
CA LEU A 12 -8.99 -23.03 15.41
C LEU A 12 -7.56 -22.48 15.31
N ALA A 13 -7.39 -21.29 14.75
CA ALA A 13 -6.09 -20.66 14.62
C ALA A 13 -5.53 -20.35 16.01
N SER A 14 -4.22 -20.55 16.19
CA SER A 14 -3.51 -20.05 17.36
C SER A 14 -3.71 -18.54 17.48
N VAL A 15 -3.57 -17.99 18.69
CA VAL A 15 -3.62 -16.53 18.89
C VAL A 15 -2.59 -15.86 17.95
N GLY A 16 -3.04 -14.96 17.07
CA GLY A 16 -2.22 -14.33 16.03
C GLY A 16 -2.08 -15.10 14.71
N GLY A 17 -2.69 -16.28 14.59
CA GLY A 17 -2.69 -17.10 13.38
C GLY A 17 -3.53 -16.47 12.27
N ILE A 18 -2.94 -16.28 11.10
CA ILE A 18 -3.59 -15.66 9.96
C ILE A 18 -4.25 -16.74 9.10
N VAL A 19 -5.56 -16.64 8.90
CA VAL A 19 -6.31 -17.52 8.02
C VAL A 19 -6.59 -16.78 6.71
N LYS A 20 -6.29 -17.41 5.57
CA LYS A 20 -6.63 -16.85 4.25
C LYS A 20 -8.12 -16.55 4.17
N PRO A 21 -8.57 -15.40 3.67
CA PRO A 21 -9.98 -15.09 3.64
C PRO A 21 -10.74 -16.03 2.68
N PRO A 22 -12.05 -16.16 2.88
CA PRO A 22 -12.89 -16.87 1.93
C PRO A 22 -12.93 -16.11 0.60
N THR A 23 -13.18 -16.83 -0.48
CA THR A 23 -13.29 -16.27 -1.83
C THR A 23 -14.77 -16.23 -2.22
N ALA A 24 -15.26 -15.12 -2.76
CA ALA A 24 -16.60 -15.01 -3.30
C ALA A 24 -16.59 -14.28 -4.65
N PRO A 25 -17.64 -14.44 -5.49
CA PRO A 25 -17.73 -13.78 -6.78
C PRO A 25 -17.79 -12.25 -6.70
N ASN A 26 -18.21 -11.70 -5.56
CA ASN A 26 -18.20 -10.26 -5.28
C ASN A 26 -18.20 -9.99 -3.77
N GLN A 27 -17.79 -8.77 -3.41
CA GLN A 27 -17.66 -8.34 -2.01
C GLN A 27 -19.01 -8.32 -1.27
N ARG A 28 -20.12 -8.04 -1.96
CA ARG A 28 -21.45 -8.01 -1.33
C ARG A 28 -21.88 -9.39 -0.86
N GLN A 29 -21.70 -10.41 -1.70
CA GLN A 29 -21.95 -11.81 -1.36
C GLN A 29 -21.03 -12.25 -0.21
N LEU A 30 -19.76 -11.87 -0.27
CA LEU A 30 -18.80 -12.18 0.79
C LEU A 30 -19.25 -11.60 2.14
N THR A 31 -19.66 -10.33 2.16
CA THR A 31 -20.16 -9.66 3.38
C THR A 31 -21.42 -10.32 3.92
N THR A 32 -22.39 -10.64 3.05
CA THR A 32 -23.61 -11.36 3.45
C THR A 32 -23.29 -12.72 4.04
N ASP A 33 -22.46 -13.50 3.35
CA ASP A 33 -22.08 -14.85 3.80
C ASP A 33 -21.32 -14.80 5.13
N CYS A 34 -20.42 -13.84 5.29
CA CYS A 34 -19.65 -13.67 6.53
C CYS A 34 -20.53 -13.23 7.70
N GLY A 35 -21.49 -12.33 7.45
CA GLY A 35 -22.49 -11.92 8.44
C GLY A 35 -23.31 -13.10 8.98
N MET A 36 -23.66 -14.08 8.14
CA MET A 36 -24.38 -15.30 8.57
C MET A 36 -23.60 -16.14 9.60
N TYR A 37 -22.27 -16.02 9.65
CA TYR A 37 -21.42 -16.75 10.59
C TYR A 37 -20.84 -15.88 11.71
N GLY A 38 -21.36 -14.66 11.89
CA GLY A 38 -20.91 -13.72 12.92
C GLY A 38 -19.52 -13.15 12.65
N LEU A 39 -19.07 -13.16 11.40
CA LEU A 39 -17.80 -12.60 10.98
C LEU A 39 -17.99 -11.13 10.58
N THR A 40 -17.11 -10.26 11.05
CA THR A 40 -17.07 -8.85 10.64
C THR A 40 -16.33 -8.70 9.31
N THR A 41 -16.61 -7.66 8.54
CA THR A 41 -15.85 -7.34 7.31
C THR A 41 -14.35 -7.24 7.57
N GLU A 42 -13.94 -6.75 8.75
CA GLU A 42 -12.53 -6.74 9.19
C GLU A 42 -11.95 -8.14 9.35
N SER A 43 -12.72 -9.08 9.91
CA SER A 43 -12.28 -10.46 10.07
C SER A 43 -12.10 -11.17 8.73
N VAL A 44 -12.78 -10.69 7.69
CA VAL A 44 -12.77 -11.23 6.32
C VAL A 44 -11.77 -10.52 5.43
N ASN A 45 -11.43 -9.28 5.73
CA ASN A 45 -10.31 -8.59 5.13
C ASN A 45 -9.02 -9.17 5.71
N GLY A 46 -8.61 -10.30 5.14
CA GLY A 46 -7.28 -10.88 5.36
C GLY A 46 -6.20 -9.83 5.13
N PRO A 47 -5.01 -10.02 5.72
CA PRO A 47 -3.94 -9.03 5.61
C PRO A 47 -3.53 -8.84 4.15
N VAL A 48 -2.99 -7.66 3.85
CA VAL A 48 -2.40 -7.44 2.53
C VAL A 48 -1.13 -8.28 2.41
N LEU A 49 -0.36 -8.40 3.50
CA LEU A 49 0.86 -9.21 3.59
C LEU A 49 0.64 -10.51 4.39
N TRP A 50 0.89 -11.65 3.75
CA TRP A 50 1.04 -12.92 4.47
C TRP A 50 2.38 -12.97 5.20
N ALA A 51 2.53 -13.87 6.17
CA ALA A 51 3.74 -13.96 6.99
C ALA A 51 5.01 -14.28 6.18
N ASP A 52 4.90 -15.18 5.20
CA ASP A 52 5.97 -15.53 4.26
C ASP A 52 6.32 -14.37 3.31
N GLU A 53 5.32 -13.64 2.83
CA GLU A 53 5.53 -12.43 2.03
C GLU A 53 6.19 -11.30 2.82
N LEU A 54 5.76 -11.09 4.07
CA LEU A 54 6.39 -10.11 4.96
C LEU A 54 7.85 -10.47 5.21
N GLN A 55 8.14 -11.74 5.48
CA GLN A 55 9.52 -12.22 5.65
C GLN A 55 10.36 -12.00 4.39
N TRP A 56 9.82 -12.33 3.21
CA TRP A 56 10.49 -12.11 1.92
C TRP A 56 10.85 -10.63 1.70
N ILE A 57 9.98 -9.71 2.10
CA ILE A 57 10.28 -8.26 2.03
C ILE A 57 11.34 -7.88 3.05
N ILE A 58 11.22 -8.33 4.31
CA ILE A 58 12.20 -8.06 5.37
C ILE A 58 13.60 -8.48 4.91
N ASP A 59 13.74 -9.69 4.38
CA ASP A 59 15.01 -10.21 3.86
C ASP A 59 15.54 -9.31 2.72
N SER A 60 14.65 -8.83 1.85
CA SER A 60 14.98 -7.89 0.76
C SER A 60 15.43 -6.51 1.24
N THR A 61 15.09 -6.12 2.47
CA THR A 61 15.54 -4.86 3.11
C THR A 61 16.83 -5.03 3.93
N LYS A 62 17.29 -6.27 4.17
CA LYS A 62 18.37 -6.59 5.13
C LYS A 62 18.07 -6.09 6.55
N LYS A 63 16.78 -6.01 6.91
CA LYS A 63 16.31 -5.60 8.24
C LYS A 63 15.79 -6.82 9.01
N GLY A 64 15.30 -6.58 10.22
CA GLY A 64 15.01 -7.60 11.21
C GLY A 64 13.54 -7.89 11.38
N ASN A 65 12.84 -7.03 12.11
CA ASN A 65 11.45 -7.23 12.49
C ASN A 65 10.55 -6.17 11.82
N ALA A 66 9.26 -6.49 11.73
CA ALA A 66 8.24 -5.57 11.26
C ALA A 66 7.09 -5.47 12.26
N THR A 67 6.67 -4.24 12.56
CA THR A 67 5.51 -3.97 13.43
C THR A 67 4.45 -3.20 12.68
N LEU A 68 3.20 -3.68 12.67
CA LEU A 68 2.08 -2.99 12.02
C LEU A 68 1.76 -1.68 12.75
N LEU A 69 1.94 -0.55 12.07
CA LEU A 69 1.63 0.79 12.58
C LEU A 69 0.19 1.21 12.25
N PHE A 70 -0.23 0.95 11.01
CA PHE A 70 -1.47 1.44 10.45
C PHE A 70 -2.15 0.34 9.62
N LYS A 71 -3.45 0.19 9.78
CA LYS A 71 -4.30 -0.64 8.92
C LYS A 71 -5.59 0.12 8.62
N SER A 72 -5.90 0.37 7.35
CA SER A 72 -7.04 1.21 6.99
C SER A 72 -8.39 0.69 7.48
N SER A 73 -8.60 -0.63 7.59
CA SER A 73 -9.83 -1.17 8.17
C SER A 73 -9.99 -0.83 9.66
N ARG A 74 -8.88 -0.68 10.39
CA ARG A 74 -8.84 -0.35 11.82
C ARG A 74 -8.78 1.15 12.07
N ASP A 75 -7.96 1.84 11.30
CA ASP A 75 -7.55 3.23 11.53
C ASP A 75 -8.21 4.22 10.55
N THR A 76 -9.03 3.72 9.61
CA THR A 76 -9.64 4.43 8.45
C THR A 76 -8.61 4.95 7.45
N PHE A 77 -9.04 5.44 6.28
CA PHE A 77 -8.15 6.08 5.29
C PHE A 77 -7.82 7.56 5.60
N GLY A 78 -8.24 8.10 6.75
CA GLY A 78 -8.03 9.51 7.07
C GLY A 78 -6.56 9.93 7.12
N TYR A 79 -6.18 10.98 6.38
CA TYR A 79 -4.78 11.40 6.24
C TYR A 79 -4.12 11.81 7.57
N GLN A 80 -4.82 12.57 8.41
CA GLN A 80 -4.33 12.94 9.73
C GLN A 80 -4.11 11.71 10.64
N SER A 81 -5.03 10.74 10.61
CA SER A 81 -4.93 9.49 11.37
C SER A 81 -3.68 8.72 10.94
N PHE A 82 -3.49 8.59 9.63
CA PHE A 82 -2.30 7.99 9.03
C PHE A 82 -0.99 8.65 9.50
N LEU A 83 -0.86 9.98 9.35
CA LEU A 83 0.36 10.70 9.75
C LEU A 83 0.68 10.52 11.24
N ASN A 84 -0.34 10.55 12.10
CA ASN A 84 -0.16 10.35 13.55
C ASN A 84 0.44 8.98 13.91
N LYS A 85 0.27 7.96 13.05
CA LYS A 85 0.79 6.61 13.27
C LYS A 85 2.20 6.41 12.70
N VAL A 86 2.52 7.07 11.58
CA VAL A 86 3.76 6.80 10.82
C VAL A 86 4.85 7.84 11.02
N THR A 87 4.51 9.06 11.45
CA THR A 87 5.49 10.14 11.62
C THR A 87 6.51 9.79 12.71
N GLY A 88 7.79 10.07 12.46
CA GLY A 88 8.89 9.74 13.37
C GLY A 88 9.36 8.29 13.31
N LYS A 89 8.79 7.46 12.42
CA LYS A 89 9.23 6.09 12.16
C LYS A 89 10.00 6.02 10.84
N SER A 90 11.09 5.26 10.79
CA SER A 90 11.89 5.04 9.58
C SER A 90 11.78 3.59 9.11
N GLY A 91 12.08 3.30 7.85
CA GLY A 91 11.91 1.94 7.32
C GLY A 91 10.43 1.59 7.21
N LEU A 92 9.68 2.39 6.46
CA LEU A 92 8.24 2.23 6.32
C LEU A 92 7.94 1.30 5.15
N LEU A 93 7.25 0.20 5.45
CA LEU A 93 6.75 -0.74 4.46
C LEU A 93 5.26 -0.52 4.28
N PHE A 94 4.86 -0.10 3.09
CA PHE A 94 3.47 0.07 2.70
C PHE A 94 3.03 -1.11 1.87
N ALA A 95 1.88 -1.69 2.22
CA ALA A 95 1.22 -2.74 1.46
C ALA A 95 -0.21 -2.31 1.14
N LEU A 96 -0.54 -2.30 -0.15
CA LEU A 96 -1.83 -1.88 -0.68
C LEU A 96 -2.52 -3.06 -1.38
N ARG A 97 -3.84 -3.09 -1.27
CA ARG A 97 -4.70 -4.02 -2.00
C ARG A 97 -5.66 -3.26 -2.90
N ASP A 98 -5.74 -3.69 -4.15
CA ASP A 98 -6.72 -3.24 -5.14
C ASP A 98 -7.50 -4.44 -5.68
N GLY A 99 -8.77 -4.52 -5.29
CA GLY A 99 -9.62 -5.67 -5.53
C GLY A 99 -9.14 -6.92 -4.82
N ASP A 100 -9.53 -8.06 -5.39
CA ASP A 100 -9.21 -9.40 -4.93
C ASP A 100 -7.92 -9.98 -5.54
N THR A 101 -7.33 -9.28 -6.50
CA THR A 101 -6.24 -9.81 -7.35
C THR A 101 -4.91 -9.11 -7.14
N HIS A 102 -4.90 -7.81 -6.87
CA HIS A 102 -3.67 -7.02 -6.86
C HIS A 102 -3.27 -6.67 -5.43
N ARG A 103 -2.07 -7.12 -5.05
CA ARG A 103 -1.42 -6.77 -3.78
C ARG A 103 0.01 -6.38 -4.09
N PHE A 104 0.38 -5.20 -3.65
CA PHE A 104 1.66 -4.58 -4.00
C PHE A 104 2.00 -3.51 -2.98
N GLY A 105 3.16 -2.89 -3.12
CA GLY A 105 3.55 -1.87 -2.19
C GLY A 105 4.94 -1.33 -2.46
N TYR A 106 5.49 -0.69 -1.43
CA TYR A 106 6.77 -0.02 -1.49
C TYR A 106 7.40 0.05 -0.10
N PHE A 107 8.71 0.03 -0.10
CA PHE A 107 9.51 0.21 1.09
C PHE A 107 10.26 1.53 1.00
N ILE A 108 10.22 2.33 2.07
CA ILE A 108 10.92 3.61 2.20
C ILE A 108 11.92 3.47 3.33
N ASP A 109 13.21 3.51 3.01
CA ASP A 109 14.29 3.44 4.00
C ASP A 109 14.57 4.82 4.65
N GLY A 110 13.52 5.39 5.21
CA GLY A 110 13.55 6.69 5.85
C GLY A 110 12.20 7.04 6.45
N GLN A 111 12.11 8.26 6.99
CA GLN A 111 10.88 8.77 7.61
C GLN A 111 10.05 9.55 6.60
N LEU A 112 8.73 9.53 6.77
CA LEU A 112 7.90 10.59 6.23
C LEU A 112 8.11 11.87 7.03
N LYS A 113 8.35 12.97 6.32
CA LYS A 113 8.59 14.29 6.90
C LYS A 113 7.45 15.22 6.47
N PRO A 114 6.28 15.22 7.13
CA PRO A 114 5.28 16.25 6.87
C PRO A 114 5.81 17.63 7.30
N PRO A 115 5.39 18.73 6.64
CA PRO A 115 5.80 20.08 7.02
C PRO A 115 5.15 20.53 8.33
N ASN A 116 5.74 21.53 8.99
CA ASN A 116 5.18 22.12 10.20
C ASN A 116 3.89 22.90 9.91
N ASP A 117 3.86 23.65 8.80
CA ASP A 117 2.66 24.31 8.32
C ASP A 117 1.74 23.29 7.65
N ARG A 118 0.46 23.29 8.07
CA ARG A 118 -0.54 22.33 7.58
C ARG A 118 -0.92 22.54 6.12
N THR A 119 -0.66 23.72 5.55
CA THR A 119 -1.02 24.09 4.17
C THR A 119 0.12 23.87 3.17
N GLU A 120 1.35 23.69 3.67
CA GLU A 120 2.54 23.53 2.86
C GLU A 120 2.78 22.08 2.43
N THR A 121 3.86 21.89 1.67
CA THR A 121 4.46 20.59 1.34
C THR A 121 5.92 20.62 1.72
N THR A 122 6.47 19.49 2.14
CA THR A 122 7.92 19.39 2.40
C THR A 122 8.76 19.56 1.12
N GLY A 123 8.13 19.35 -0.04
CA GLY A 123 8.85 19.25 -1.31
C GLY A 123 9.56 17.90 -1.43
N PRO A 124 9.99 17.55 -2.64
CA PRO A 124 10.63 16.26 -2.89
C PRO A 124 11.97 16.17 -2.16
N TYR A 125 12.12 15.19 -1.28
CA TYR A 125 13.40 14.83 -0.66
C TYR A 125 13.82 13.41 -1.06
N LYS A 126 15.12 13.20 -1.24
CA LYS A 126 15.69 11.89 -1.57
C LYS A 126 15.59 10.94 -0.38
N VAL A 127 15.18 9.71 -0.63
CA VAL A 127 15.16 8.62 0.34
C VAL A 127 15.20 7.28 -0.38
N PRO A 128 16.07 6.33 0.01
CA PRO A 128 16.13 5.05 -0.66
C PRO A 128 14.79 4.32 -0.60
N LEU A 129 14.33 3.82 -1.74
CA LEU A 129 13.06 3.12 -1.82
C LEU A 129 13.03 2.12 -2.98
N PHE A 130 12.17 1.12 -2.88
CA PHE A 130 11.86 0.18 -3.95
C PHE A 130 10.38 -0.18 -3.94
N PHE A 131 9.89 -0.67 -5.06
CA PHE A 131 8.54 -1.19 -5.20
C PHE A 131 8.52 -2.71 -5.13
N PHE A 132 7.39 -3.29 -4.77
CA PHE A 132 7.19 -4.72 -4.88
C PHE A 132 5.76 -5.07 -5.30
N SER A 133 5.61 -6.21 -5.96
CA SER A 133 4.33 -6.84 -6.24
C SER A 133 4.29 -8.20 -5.58
N LEU A 134 3.16 -8.56 -4.99
CA LEU A 134 2.90 -9.86 -4.36
C LEU A 134 1.96 -10.71 -5.22
N SER A 135 1.01 -10.07 -5.90
CA SER A 135 0.07 -10.70 -6.83
C SER A 135 -0.51 -9.68 -7.82
N GLY A 136 -1.13 -10.18 -8.88
CA GLY A 136 -1.81 -9.38 -9.91
C GLY A 136 -0.88 -9.08 -11.07
N ALA A 137 -0.08 -8.02 -10.95
CA ALA A 137 0.89 -7.62 -11.98
C ALA A 137 1.99 -8.65 -12.23
N TYR A 138 2.33 -9.44 -11.21
CA TYR A 138 3.27 -10.56 -11.25
C TYR A 138 2.66 -11.78 -10.54
N GLU A 139 3.04 -12.99 -10.95
CA GLU A 139 2.56 -14.24 -10.32
C GLU A 139 3.30 -14.60 -9.03
N THR A 140 4.53 -14.09 -8.89
CA THR A 140 5.40 -14.34 -7.74
C THR A 140 5.84 -13.02 -7.13
N PRO A 141 6.11 -12.97 -5.81
CA PRO A 141 6.70 -11.80 -5.18
C PRO A 141 7.89 -11.26 -5.97
N THR A 142 7.81 -10.01 -6.38
CA THR A 142 8.76 -9.38 -7.30
C THR A 142 9.16 -8.02 -6.77
N LYS A 143 10.47 -7.82 -6.57
CA LYS A 143 11.06 -6.55 -6.20
C LYS A 143 11.37 -5.75 -7.46
N ILE A 144 11.10 -4.46 -7.43
CA ILE A 144 11.29 -3.53 -8.53
C ILE A 144 12.16 -2.40 -8.02
N GLU A 145 13.43 -2.42 -8.44
CA GLU A 145 14.38 -1.35 -8.12
C GLU A 145 14.07 -0.13 -8.98
N LEU A 146 14.14 1.05 -8.36
CA LEU A 146 13.93 2.32 -9.04
C LEU A 146 15.26 3.03 -9.23
N PRO A 147 15.45 3.80 -10.31
CA PRO A 147 16.67 4.57 -10.48
C PRO A 147 16.77 5.65 -9.40
N GLU A 148 17.99 6.04 -8.99
CA GLU A 148 18.22 6.88 -7.82
C GLU A 148 17.49 8.24 -7.91
N GLU A 149 17.41 8.82 -9.11
CA GLU A 149 16.70 10.08 -9.36
C GLU A 149 15.18 9.96 -9.16
N ALA A 150 14.64 8.75 -9.21
CA ALA A 150 13.24 8.48 -8.91
C ALA A 150 13.00 8.23 -7.42
N GLN A 151 14.03 8.02 -6.60
CA GLN A 151 13.89 7.68 -5.18
C GLN A 151 13.68 8.93 -4.32
N CYS A 152 12.52 9.57 -4.50
CA CYS A 152 12.11 10.76 -3.75
C CYS A 152 10.68 10.67 -3.22
N VAL A 153 10.41 11.36 -2.12
CA VAL A 153 9.09 11.46 -1.48
C VAL A 153 8.74 12.93 -1.27
N ASP A 154 7.48 13.27 -1.45
CA ASP A 154 6.89 14.57 -1.11
C ASP A 154 5.64 14.33 -0.25
N VAL A 155 5.52 15.10 0.82
CA VAL A 155 4.48 14.93 1.85
C VAL A 155 3.81 16.27 2.09
N ALA A 156 2.49 16.32 1.96
CA ALA A 156 1.71 17.51 2.25
C ALA A 156 1.44 17.65 3.75
N GLY A 157 1.26 18.87 4.22
CA GLY A 157 0.57 19.12 5.48
C GLY A 157 -0.89 18.65 5.41
N THR A 158 -1.58 18.59 6.56
CA THR A 158 -2.92 17.98 6.64
C THR A 158 -4.04 18.76 5.95
N GLN A 159 -3.74 19.98 5.49
CA GLN A 159 -4.61 20.86 4.71
C GLN A 159 -3.94 21.27 3.37
N GLY A 160 -2.77 20.71 3.07
CA GLY A 160 -2.00 20.98 1.86
C GLY A 160 -2.17 19.88 0.82
N ALA A 161 -1.40 19.99 -0.27
CA ALA A 161 -1.35 18.98 -1.31
C ALA A 161 -0.01 18.98 -2.02
N ALA A 162 0.60 17.81 -2.18
CA ALA A 162 1.69 17.58 -3.11
C ALA A 162 1.15 17.74 -4.53
N LYS A 163 1.87 18.48 -5.39
CA LYS A 163 1.40 18.88 -6.72
C LYS A 163 2.31 18.36 -7.82
N ALA A 164 1.72 17.94 -8.94
CA ALA A 164 2.50 17.69 -10.14
C ALA A 164 3.02 19.01 -10.71
N ARG A 165 4.17 18.96 -11.38
CA ARG A 165 4.80 20.17 -11.94
C ARG A 165 4.12 20.67 -13.21
N ASN A 166 3.42 19.80 -13.93
CA ASN A 166 2.95 20.03 -15.29
C ASN A 166 1.45 19.76 -15.49
N MET A 167 0.73 19.40 -14.43
CA MET A 167 -0.70 19.03 -14.46
C MET A 167 -1.35 19.45 -13.13
N ASP A 168 -2.68 19.57 -13.09
CA ASP A 168 -3.41 19.88 -11.85
C ASP A 168 -3.67 18.62 -10.99
N TRP A 169 -2.68 17.73 -10.96
CA TRP A 169 -2.70 16.51 -10.15
C TRP A 169 -2.25 16.83 -8.75
N ARG A 170 -3.01 16.32 -7.78
CA ARG A 170 -2.78 16.60 -6.37
C ARG A 170 -2.96 15.36 -5.53
N ALA A 171 -2.14 15.23 -4.49
CA ALA A 171 -2.26 14.16 -3.50
C ALA A 171 -1.79 14.61 -2.11
N ASN A 172 -2.07 13.80 -1.10
CA ASN A 172 -1.52 13.99 0.24
C ASN A 172 -0.05 13.54 0.31
N VAL A 173 0.30 12.44 -0.36
CA VAL A 173 1.67 11.92 -0.41
C VAL A 173 2.01 11.50 -1.84
N ALA A 174 3.17 11.94 -2.34
CA ALA A 174 3.74 11.49 -3.60
C ALA A 174 5.06 10.74 -3.34
N ILE A 175 5.20 9.57 -3.96
CA ILE A 175 6.30 8.64 -3.71
C ILE A 175 6.93 8.26 -5.04
N ALA A 176 8.23 8.03 -5.00
CA ALA A 176 9.05 7.69 -6.15
C ALA A 176 8.95 8.74 -7.29
N CYS A 177 9.02 10.01 -6.89
CA CYS A 177 8.85 11.17 -7.77
C CYS A 177 7.54 11.13 -8.57
N GLY A 178 6.45 10.82 -7.87
CA GLY A 178 5.10 10.79 -8.43
C GLY A 178 4.78 9.51 -9.22
N ARG A 179 5.52 8.42 -9.03
CA ARG A 179 5.11 7.08 -9.51
C ARG A 179 4.00 6.46 -8.67
N LEU A 180 3.85 6.93 -7.44
CA LEU A 180 2.70 6.62 -6.60
C LEU A 180 2.19 7.90 -5.92
N TRP A 181 0.87 8.04 -5.88
CA TRP A 181 0.15 9.12 -5.22
C TRP A 181 -0.88 8.52 -4.27
N LEU A 182 -0.91 8.97 -3.02
CA LEU A 182 -1.92 8.58 -2.03
C LEU A 182 -2.83 9.78 -1.73
N GLY A 183 -4.14 9.54 -1.73
CA GLY A 183 -5.14 10.62 -1.67
C GLY A 183 -5.18 11.45 -2.94
N PHE A 184 -5.05 10.77 -4.08
CA PHE A 184 -5.00 11.36 -5.41
C PHE A 184 -6.37 11.82 -5.91
N ASP A 185 -6.45 13.03 -6.47
CA ASP A 185 -7.62 13.47 -7.25
C ASP A 185 -7.27 14.58 -8.26
N GLU A 186 -8.21 14.85 -9.18
CA GLU A 186 -8.09 15.81 -10.27
C GLU A 186 -9.36 16.68 -10.44
N PRO A 187 -9.40 17.93 -9.91
CA PRO A 187 -8.43 18.51 -8.99
C PRO A 187 -8.54 17.87 -7.59
N GLY A 188 -7.41 17.80 -6.87
CA GLY A 188 -7.36 17.18 -5.54
C GLY A 188 -6.83 18.07 -4.40
N PRO A 189 -6.36 17.47 -3.28
CA PRO A 189 -6.28 16.03 -3.03
C PRO A 189 -7.66 15.43 -2.77
N ALA A 190 -7.76 14.10 -2.79
CA ALA A 190 -8.99 13.41 -2.40
C ALA A 190 -9.33 13.64 -0.91
N ALA A 191 -10.56 13.30 -0.52
CA ALA A 191 -11.01 13.42 0.86
C ALA A 191 -10.24 12.51 1.85
N ASP A 192 -9.66 11.40 1.37
CA ASP A 192 -8.88 10.46 2.16
C ASP A 192 -7.83 9.73 1.31
N LEU A 193 -7.04 8.84 1.92
CA LEU A 193 -5.95 8.12 1.26
C LEU A 193 -6.40 6.93 0.39
N SER A 194 -7.69 6.63 0.29
CA SER A 194 -8.17 5.47 -0.47
C SER A 194 -7.96 5.66 -1.98
N ARG A 195 -8.05 6.89 -2.48
CA ARG A 195 -7.83 7.21 -3.89
C ARG A 195 -6.33 7.24 -4.18
N CYS A 196 -5.88 6.41 -5.10
CA CYS A 196 -4.47 6.29 -5.42
C CYS A 196 -4.23 6.42 -6.93
N TYR A 197 -3.03 6.87 -7.29
CA TYR A 197 -2.55 6.81 -8.67
C TYR A 197 -1.16 6.17 -8.71
N GLN A 198 -0.96 5.18 -9.57
CA GLN A 198 0.29 4.43 -9.64
C GLN A 198 0.69 4.11 -11.08
N TRP A 199 1.97 4.30 -11.38
CA TRP A 199 2.58 3.92 -12.65
C TRP A 199 4.07 3.61 -12.49
N ILE A 200 4.62 2.85 -13.44
CA ILE A 200 6.04 2.47 -13.52
C ILE A 200 6.44 2.53 -15.00
N LYS A 201 7.63 3.03 -15.30
CA LYS A 201 8.12 3.04 -16.69
C LYS A 201 8.40 1.62 -17.16
N GLU A 202 8.15 1.34 -18.43
CA GLU A 202 8.40 0.02 -19.04
C GLU A 202 9.84 -0.47 -18.81
N GLY A 203 10.83 0.41 -18.95
CA GLY A 203 12.25 0.06 -18.69
C GLY A 203 12.58 -0.24 -17.22
N GLU A 204 11.68 0.02 -16.29
CA GLU A 204 11.81 -0.31 -14.85
C GLU A 204 11.07 -1.60 -14.48
N LEU A 205 10.15 -2.07 -15.35
CA LEU A 205 9.40 -3.31 -15.12
C LEU A 205 10.32 -4.53 -15.28
N GLN A 206 10.10 -5.54 -14.45
CA GLN A 206 10.87 -6.77 -14.48
C GLN A 206 10.28 -7.74 -15.51
N ALA A 207 11.08 -8.75 -15.88
CA ALA A 207 10.60 -9.84 -16.72
C ALA A 207 9.35 -10.50 -16.09
N LYS A 208 8.45 -11.02 -16.94
CA LYS A 208 7.18 -11.67 -16.54
C LYS A 208 6.11 -10.72 -15.99
N TYR A 209 6.25 -9.41 -16.18
CA TYR A 209 5.14 -8.48 -15.99
C TYR A 209 3.93 -8.88 -16.84
N LYS A 210 2.74 -8.94 -16.23
CA LYS A 210 1.49 -9.37 -16.88
C LYS A 210 0.45 -8.27 -17.03
N GLY A 211 0.72 -7.10 -16.46
CA GLY A 211 -0.19 -5.96 -16.57
C GLY A 211 -0.12 -5.30 -17.95
N ASN A 212 -1.03 -4.36 -18.18
CA ASN A 212 -1.05 -3.59 -19.41
C ASN A 212 -0.03 -2.45 -19.35
N ILE A 213 0.74 -2.29 -20.42
CA ILE A 213 1.57 -1.11 -20.66
C ILE A 213 0.78 -0.16 -21.56
N ASN A 214 0.58 1.07 -21.12
CA ASN A 214 -0.16 2.06 -21.90
C ASN A 214 0.70 2.66 -23.02
N SER A 215 0.09 3.49 -23.87
CA SER A 215 0.76 4.14 -25.01
C SER A 215 1.94 5.05 -24.63
N ASN A 216 2.07 5.43 -23.36
CA ASN A 216 3.18 6.23 -22.85
C ASN A 216 4.34 5.36 -22.33
N GLY A 217 4.28 4.04 -22.53
CA GLY A 217 5.28 3.11 -22.01
C GLY A 217 5.20 2.96 -20.48
N ASN A 218 4.02 3.12 -19.88
CA ASN A 218 3.85 2.99 -18.44
C ASN A 218 2.97 1.77 -18.10
N GLY A 219 3.47 0.93 -17.21
CA GLY A 219 2.68 -0.12 -16.54
C GLY A 219 2.17 0.33 -15.17
N THR A 220 1.38 -0.52 -14.53
CA THR A 220 0.90 -0.36 -13.15
C THR A 220 0.96 -1.67 -12.36
N LEU A 221 1.09 -1.60 -11.03
CA LEU A 221 0.96 -2.75 -10.12
C LEU A 221 -0.47 -2.95 -9.61
N ALA A 222 -1.34 -1.98 -9.85
CA ALA A 222 -2.78 -2.04 -9.57
C ALA A 222 -3.54 -2.59 -10.79
N ARG A 223 -4.86 -2.71 -10.69
CA ARG A 223 -5.72 -3.10 -11.83
C ARG A 223 -5.76 -2.00 -12.88
N THR A 224 -5.73 -0.74 -12.44
CA THR A 224 -5.73 0.48 -13.25
C THR A 224 -4.81 1.52 -12.61
N SER A 225 -4.24 2.43 -13.40
CA SER A 225 -3.33 3.44 -12.87
C SER A 225 -3.99 4.33 -11.82
N SER A 226 -5.25 4.74 -12.01
CA SER A 226 -6.08 5.35 -10.97
C SER A 226 -6.96 4.27 -10.35
N PHE A 227 -6.88 4.06 -9.04
CA PHE A 227 -7.62 3.00 -8.34
C PHE A 227 -8.06 3.44 -6.95
N THR A 228 -9.01 2.69 -6.37
CA THR A 228 -9.43 2.87 -4.97
C THR A 228 -8.86 1.71 -4.18
N CYS A 229 -8.00 2.01 -3.21
CA CYS A 229 -7.36 1.06 -2.33
C CYS A 229 -8.40 0.47 -1.37
N ASP A 230 -8.54 -0.86 -1.37
CA ASP A 230 -9.47 -1.58 -0.49
C ASP A 230 -8.88 -1.78 0.91
N GLU A 231 -7.56 -1.89 1.01
CA GLU A 231 -6.85 -2.02 2.28
C GLU A 231 -5.42 -1.48 2.13
N MET A 232 -5.01 -0.64 3.07
CA MET A 232 -3.64 -0.17 3.24
C MET A 232 -3.12 -0.59 4.60
N GLU A 233 -1.99 -1.29 4.61
CA GLU A 233 -1.24 -1.63 5.81
C GLU A 233 0.13 -0.94 5.75
N VAL A 234 0.57 -0.37 6.87
CA VAL A 234 1.92 0.21 6.99
C VAL A 234 2.63 -0.38 8.19
N TYR A 235 3.83 -0.88 7.93
CA TYR A 235 4.69 -1.52 8.92
C TYR A 235 5.95 -0.68 9.16
N HIS A 236 6.41 -0.69 10.41
CA HIS A 236 7.71 -0.23 10.81
C HIS A 236 8.70 -1.40 10.73
N VAL A 237 9.63 -1.35 9.79
CA VAL A 237 10.66 -2.38 9.61
C VAL A 237 11.96 -1.90 10.25
N GLN A 238 12.40 -2.57 11.32
CA GLN A 238 13.55 -2.16 12.12
C GLN A 238 14.73 -3.09 11.91
N VAL A 239 15.94 -2.57 12.17
CA VAL A 239 17.15 -3.39 12.21
C VAL A 239 17.08 -4.30 13.44
N ASN A 240 17.58 -5.53 13.33
CA ASN A 240 17.70 -6.44 14.47
C ASN A 240 18.49 -5.76 15.61
N GLY A 241 17.88 -5.65 16.80
CA GLY A 241 18.58 -5.23 18.02
C GLY A 241 18.52 -3.74 18.40
N ALA A 242 17.49 -3.01 17.99
CA ALA A 242 17.19 -1.66 18.50
C ALA A 242 16.22 -1.68 19.70
#